data_AF-A0A948UX15-F1
#
_entry.id   AF-A0A948UX15-F1
#
_cell.length_a   1.000
_cell.length_b   1.000
_cell.length_c   1.000
_cell.angle_alpha   90.00
_cell.angle_beta   90.00
_cell.angle_gamma   90.00
#
_symmetry.space_group_name_H-M   'P 1'
#
loop_
_entity.id
_entity.type
_entity.pdbx_description
1 polymer ?
#
loop_
_entity_poly.entity_id
_entity_poly.type
_entity_poly.pdbx_seq_one_letter_code
_entity_poly.pdbx_strand_id
1 'polypeptide(L)'
;MKKTVFILLVLMVTSLSASVIDEYPSQKILESKVPVVDIRTPSEWKESGLLKGAIPIMFFDEKGGYNIDAFIAELNKKVDTKKPFALICHT
;
A
#
# COMPACT_ATOMS: atom_id res chain seq x y z
N MET A 1 -39.01 -11.10 18.86
CA MET A 1 -37.76 -10.90 19.63
C MET A 1 -36.70 -11.94 19.30
N LYS A 2 -36.94 -13.25 19.48
CA LYS A 2 -35.94 -14.30 19.19
C LYS A 2 -35.52 -14.39 17.70
N LYS A 3 -36.47 -14.25 16.76
CA LYS A 3 -36.20 -14.25 15.31
C LYS A 3 -35.46 -12.99 14.82
N THR A 4 -35.80 -11.83 15.37
CA THR A 4 -35.13 -10.56 15.05
C THR A 4 -33.70 -10.51 15.59
N VAL A 5 -33.45 -11.07 16.79
CA VAL A 5 -32.10 -11.25 17.33
C VAL A 5 -31.26 -12.18 16.46
N PHE A 6 -31.87 -13.27 15.96
CA PHE A 6 -31.18 -14.21 15.07
C PHE A 6 -30.79 -13.58 13.71
N ILE A 7 -31.66 -12.77 13.12
CA ILE A 7 -31.37 -12.03 11.87
C ILE A 7 -30.25 -11.01 12.08
N LEU A 8 -30.24 -10.30 13.23
CA LEU A 8 -29.19 -9.33 13.56
C LEU A 8 -27.81 -10.00 13.75
N LEU A 9 -27.80 -11.21 14.31
CA LEU A 9 -26.59 -12.00 14.53
C LEU A 9 -25.97 -12.52 13.22
N VAL A 10 -26.79 -12.86 12.22
CA VAL A 10 -26.36 -13.31 10.88
C VAL A 10 -25.82 -12.16 10.02
N LEU A 11 -26.24 -10.91 10.28
CA LEU A 11 -25.73 -9.71 9.60
C LEU A 11 -24.33 -9.27 10.07
N MET A 12 -23.86 -9.77 11.21
CA MET A 12 -22.57 -9.38 11.80
C MET A 12 -21.35 -10.15 11.26
N VAL A 13 -21.55 -11.10 10.34
CA VAL A 13 -20.50 -12.06 9.92
C VAL A 13 -19.76 -11.66 8.65
N THR A 14 -19.82 -10.41 8.21
CA THR A 14 -19.00 -9.96 7.07
C THR A 14 -17.54 -9.83 7.51
N SER A 15 -16.77 -10.89 7.33
CA SER A 15 -15.32 -10.87 7.53
C SER A 15 -14.67 -9.91 6.53
N LEU A 16 -13.93 -8.93 7.04
CA LEU A 16 -13.09 -8.07 6.21
C LEU A 16 -11.80 -8.83 5.88
N SER A 17 -11.63 -9.22 4.63
CA SER A 17 -10.40 -9.85 4.15
C SER A 17 -9.52 -8.83 3.47
N ALA A 18 -8.23 -8.84 3.82
CA ALA A 18 -7.18 -8.15 3.08
C ALA A 18 -6.19 -9.20 2.59
N SER A 19 -5.71 -9.05 1.36
CA SER A 19 -4.70 -9.91 0.75
C SER A 19 -3.53 -9.06 0.27
N VAL A 20 -2.32 -9.56 0.48
CA VAL A 20 -1.09 -9.02 -0.11
C VAL A 20 -0.70 -9.92 -1.28
N ILE A 21 -0.30 -9.31 -2.39
CA ILE A 21 0.18 -10.02 -3.57
C ILE A 21 1.62 -9.56 -3.78
N ASP A 22 2.56 -10.51 -3.67
CA ASP A 22 3.97 -10.28 -3.98
C ASP A 22 4.22 -10.64 -5.45
N GLU A 23 4.56 -9.65 -6.26
CA GLU A 23 4.95 -9.86 -7.65
C GLU A 23 6.09 -8.94 -8.07
N TYR A 24 6.87 -9.40 -9.05
CA TYR A 24 7.86 -8.54 -9.69
C TYR A 24 7.15 -7.40 -10.43
N PRO A 25 7.75 -6.21 -10.50
CA PRO A 25 7.24 -5.12 -11.32
C PRO A 25 6.98 -5.60 -12.74
N SER A 26 5.71 -5.61 -13.14
CA SER A 26 5.23 -6.17 -14.39
C SER A 26 4.42 -5.12 -15.16
N GLN A 27 4.39 -5.23 -16.49
CA GLN A 27 3.58 -4.33 -17.33
C GLN A 27 2.08 -4.38 -16.93
N LYS A 28 1.61 -5.54 -16.45
CA LYS A 28 0.25 -5.74 -15.97
C LYS A 28 -0.09 -4.84 -14.78
N ILE A 29 0.82 -4.67 -13.82
CA ILE A 29 0.63 -3.73 -12.68
C ILE A 29 0.56 -2.29 -13.20
N LEU A 30 1.41 -1.94 -14.16
CA LEU A 30 1.42 -0.59 -14.76
C LEU A 30 0.09 -0.29 -15.47
N GLU A 31 -0.46 -1.28 -16.17
CA GLU A 31 -1.74 -1.18 -16.88
C GLU A 31 -2.95 -1.19 -15.94
N SER A 32 -2.83 -1.80 -14.76
CA SER A 32 -3.90 -1.83 -13.75
C SER A 32 -4.22 -0.45 -13.16
N LYS A 33 -3.34 0.55 -13.37
CA LYS A 33 -3.46 1.92 -12.86
C LYS A 33 -3.62 2.02 -11.34
N VAL A 34 -3.26 0.96 -10.61
CA VAL A 34 -3.18 1.04 -9.14
C VAL A 34 -2.09 2.05 -8.76
N PRO A 35 -2.30 2.88 -7.72
CA PRO A 35 -1.25 3.76 -7.24
C PRO A 35 -0.03 2.94 -6.82
N VAL A 36 1.16 3.32 -7.31
CA VAL A 36 2.43 2.69 -6.92
C VAL A 36 3.20 3.66 -6.03
N VAL A 37 3.48 3.25 -4.81
CA VAL A 37 4.30 4.01 -3.86
C VAL A 37 5.70 3.45 -3.87
N ASP A 38 6.67 4.29 -4.23
CA ASP A 38 8.07 3.93 -4.24
C ASP A 38 8.68 4.24 -2.86
N ILE A 39 9.01 3.18 -2.12
CA ILE A 39 9.50 3.25 -0.74
C ILE A 39 11.02 3.15 -0.62
N ARG A 40 11.72 3.09 -1.76
CA ARG A 40 13.18 3.09 -1.85
C ARG A 40 13.77 4.41 -1.36
N THR A 41 15.09 4.45 -1.25
CA THR A 41 15.85 5.65 -0.89
C THR A 41 15.97 6.63 -2.07
N PRO A 42 16.22 7.91 -1.79
CA PRO A 42 16.55 8.90 -2.82
C PRO A 42 17.77 8.56 -3.67
N SER A 43 18.73 7.80 -3.12
CA SER A 43 19.92 7.37 -3.84
C SER A 43 19.55 6.36 -4.95
N GLU A 44 18.67 5.40 -4.65
CA GLU A 44 18.17 4.44 -5.63
C GLU A 44 17.30 5.08 -6.72
N TRP A 45 16.50 6.09 -6.35
CA TRP A 45 15.74 6.88 -7.34
C TRP A 45 16.64 7.68 -8.28
N LYS A 46 17.78 8.17 -7.80
CA LYS A 46 18.76 8.87 -8.64
C LYS A 46 19.48 7.92 -9.58
N GLU A 47 19.77 6.71 -9.12
CA GLU A 47 20.48 5.69 -9.90
C GLU A 47 19.62 5.11 -11.03
N SER A 48 18.41 4.66 -10.69
CA SER A 48 17.55 3.89 -11.61
C SER A 48 16.36 4.70 -12.16
N GLY A 49 16.12 5.88 -11.60
CA GLY A 49 14.93 6.68 -11.88
C GLY A 49 13.71 6.22 -11.07
N LEU A 50 12.64 6.99 -11.25
CA LEU A 50 11.31 6.68 -10.73
C LEU A 50 10.45 6.06 -11.83
N LEU A 51 9.64 5.08 -11.45
CA LEU A 51 8.57 4.59 -12.30
C LEU A 51 7.61 5.74 -12.62
N LYS A 52 7.19 5.86 -13.89
CA LYS A 52 6.31 6.94 -14.34
C LYS A 52 4.99 6.94 -13.57
N GLY A 53 4.70 8.04 -12.88
CA GLY A 53 3.48 8.19 -12.07
C GLY A 53 3.56 7.54 -10.69
N ALA A 54 4.71 7.00 -10.30
CA ALA A 54 4.93 6.52 -8.93
C ALA A 54 4.98 7.69 -7.94
N ILE A 55 4.62 7.37 -6.70
CA ILE A 55 4.54 8.30 -5.58
C ILE A 55 5.74 8.05 -4.68
N PRO A 56 6.79 8.90 -4.71
CA PRO A 56 7.96 8.70 -3.88
C PRO A 56 7.66 9.03 -2.41
N ILE A 57 7.88 8.04 -1.53
CA ILE A 57 7.79 8.15 -0.06
C ILE A 57 8.79 7.17 0.53
N MET A 58 10.02 7.61 0.83
CA MET A 58 11.06 6.76 1.43
C MET A 58 10.56 6.19 2.77
N PHE A 59 10.68 4.87 2.97
CA PHE A 59 10.32 4.24 4.24
C PHE A 59 11.53 4.02 5.15
N PHE A 60 12.60 3.43 4.61
CA PHE A 60 13.86 3.24 5.31
C PHE A 60 14.91 4.22 4.80
N ASP A 61 15.71 4.79 5.71
CA ASP A 61 16.92 5.52 5.35
C ASP A 61 18.08 4.57 5.01
N GLU A 62 19.20 5.13 4.55
CA GLU A 62 20.40 4.38 4.14
C GLU A 62 21.06 3.55 5.27
N LYS A 63 20.63 3.75 6.53
CA LYS A 63 21.10 3.01 7.71
C LYS A 63 20.05 2.04 8.25
N GLY A 64 18.92 1.89 7.56
CA GLY A 64 17.78 1.06 7.99
C GLY A 64 16.91 1.72 9.07
N GLY A 65 17.10 3.01 9.36
CA GLY A 65 16.24 3.78 10.24
C GLY A 65 14.90 4.09 9.57
N TYR A 66 13.82 4.06 10.33
CA TYR A 66 12.48 4.40 9.83
C TYR A 66 11.64 5.13 10.88
N ASN A 67 10.68 5.91 10.42
CA ASN A 67 9.64 6.53 11.25
C ASN A 67 8.27 6.14 10.69
N ILE A 68 7.64 5.15 11.32
CA ILE A 68 6.37 4.60 10.85
C ILE A 68 5.23 5.63 10.90
N ASP A 69 5.18 6.48 11.92
CA ASP A 69 4.10 7.47 12.07
C ASP A 69 4.20 8.54 10.98
N ALA A 70 5.41 9.01 10.69
CA ALA A 70 5.66 9.96 9.61
C ALA A 70 5.33 9.34 8.24
N PHE A 71 5.75 8.10 8.00
CA PHE A 71 5.48 7.37 6.78
C PHE A 71 3.97 7.19 6.54
N ILE A 72 3.23 6.70 7.54
CA ILE A 72 1.77 6.50 7.44
C ILE A 72 1.05 7.84 7.26
N ALA A 73 1.49 8.91 7.92
CA ALA A 73 0.92 10.24 7.75
C ALA A 73 1.14 10.77 6.32
N GLU A 74 2.29 10.52 5.71
CA GLU A 74 2.58 10.93 4.33
C GLU A 74 1.83 10.06 3.31
N LEU A 75 1.80 8.75 3.54
CA LEU A 75 1.09 7.78 2.71
C LEU A 75 -0.40 8.13 2.61
N ASN A 76 -1.06 8.35 3.75
CA ASN A 76 -2.49 8.69 3.79
C ASN A 76 -2.82 10.06 3.15
N LYS A 77 -1.84 10.96 2.99
CA LYS A 77 -2.04 12.24 2.27
C LYS A 77 -2.02 12.05 0.76
N LYS A 78 -1.29 11.05 0.25
CA LYS A 78 -1.01 10.86 -1.18
C LYS A 78 -1.80 9.69 -1.78
N VAL A 79 -2.23 8.73 -0.97
CA VAL A 79 -2.90 7.50 -1.41
C VAL A 79 -4.11 7.21 -0.53
N ASP A 80 -5.21 6.80 -1.16
CA ASP A 80 -6.37 6.24 -0.46
C ASP A 80 -6.05 4.80 -0.01
N THR A 81 -5.52 4.66 1.21
CA THR A 81 -5.09 3.37 1.79
C THR A 81 -6.23 2.39 2.06
N LYS A 82 -7.48 2.78 1.81
CA LYS A 82 -8.64 1.88 1.85
C LYS A 82 -8.88 1.17 0.52
N LYS A 83 -8.16 1.55 -0.55
CA LYS A 83 -8.20 0.93 -1.88
C LYS A 83 -6.89 0.19 -2.15
N PRO A 84 -6.85 -0.72 -3.13
CA PRO A 84 -5.61 -1.36 -3.54
C PRO A 84 -4.56 -0.34 -4.01
N PHE A 85 -3.36 -0.44 -3.47
CA PHE A 85 -2.15 0.25 -3.91
C PHE A 85 -0.97 -0.71 -3.84
N ALA A 86 0.06 -0.44 -4.62
CA ALA A 86 1.29 -1.22 -4.63
C ALA A 86 2.41 -0.49 -3.89
N LEU A 87 3.26 -1.24 -3.22
CA LEU A 87 4.54 -0.76 -2.71
C LEU A 87 5.65 -1.34 -3.60
N ILE A 88 6.58 -0.50 -4.05
CA ILE A 88 7.81 -0.94 -4.69
C ILE A 88 8.99 -0.63 -3.77
N CYS A 89 9.77 -1.66 -3.48
CA CYS A 89 10.99 -1.60 -2.69
C CYS A 89 12.14 -2.19 -3.51
N HIS A 90 13.35 -1.97 -3.04
CA HIS A 90 14.55 -2.65 -3.49
C HIS A 90 15.34 -3.06 -2.23
N THR A 91 16.23 -4.03 -2.40
CA THR A 91 16.86 -4.82 -1.32
C THR A 91 17.46 -4.01 -0.18
#